data_AF-A0A662WFU7-F1
#
_entry.id   AF-A0A662WFU7-F1
#
_cell.length_a   1.000
_cell.length_b   1.000
_cell.length_c   1.000
_cell.angle_alpha   90.00
_cell.angle_beta   90.00
_cell.angle_gamma   90.00
#
_symmetry.space_group_name_H-M   'P 1'
#
loop_
_entity.id
_entity.type
_entity.pdbx_description
1 polymer ?
#
loop_
_entity_poly.entity_id
_entity_poly.type
_entity_poly.pdbx_seq_one_letter_code
_entity_poly.pdbx_strand_id
1 'polypeptide(L)'
;MSENALLIDLMEARVSHQDAHAAHGFHREFLELPGLPATGCGTNCSHVVDWIGSRLRDLDRVEAYQHTFRTDEAAAQRTNVYGILRASPLADGKEAIVMVAHYRNVGADSGDSSGLFLGLALLKYLARAKWLAKDVILLVADDGVLDGSDGYAPGSEAWLQAYHLDPVESGLQGALPMRAGVIRAAVNLETMEDSRRVDSVGIYMAGMNGQLPNLDLVNTAVRAFRQHQVPTILDRADAVQAGVSKQEDYVSTV
;
A
#
# COMPACT_ATOMS: atom_id res chain seq x y z
N MET A 1 -26.31 4.12 -14.05
CA MET A 1 -25.74 3.35 -12.93
C MET A 1 -24.23 3.36 -13.12
N SER A 2 -23.46 3.76 -12.10
CA SER A 2 -21.99 3.70 -12.15
C SER A 2 -21.56 2.24 -12.20
N GLU A 3 -20.67 1.88 -13.13
CA GLU A 3 -20.14 0.52 -13.31
C GLU A 3 -19.40 0.01 -12.05
N ASN A 4 -18.93 0.92 -11.19
CA ASN A 4 -18.21 0.63 -9.96
C ASN A 4 -19.00 0.95 -8.68
N ALA A 5 -20.33 0.99 -8.75
CA ALA A 5 -21.15 1.20 -7.56
C ALA A 5 -20.91 0.07 -6.55
N LEU A 6 -20.50 0.41 -5.33
CA LEU A 6 -20.33 -0.59 -4.27
C LEU A 6 -21.69 -0.87 -3.62
N LEU A 7 -22.01 -2.15 -3.50
CA LEU A 7 -23.19 -2.58 -2.77
C LEU A 7 -22.86 -2.61 -1.28
N ILE A 8 -23.17 -1.50 -0.60
CA ILE A 8 -22.97 -1.34 0.84
C ILE A 8 -23.90 -2.32 1.57
N ASP A 9 -23.41 -2.97 2.64
CA ASP A 9 -24.11 -3.94 3.52
C ASP A 9 -24.36 -5.36 2.96
N LEU A 10 -23.83 -5.74 1.79
CA LEU A 10 -23.94 -7.12 1.30
C LEU A 10 -22.96 -8.10 1.97
N MET A 11 -21.92 -7.59 2.62
CA MET A 11 -20.90 -8.43 3.24
C MET A 11 -20.32 -7.79 4.51
N GLU A 12 -20.32 -8.56 5.59
CA GLU A 12 -19.62 -8.21 6.83
C GLU A 12 -18.25 -8.90 6.82
N ALA A 13 -17.19 -8.15 6.51
CA ALA A 13 -15.82 -8.65 6.62
C ALA A 13 -15.46 -8.81 8.10
N ARG A 14 -15.49 -10.05 8.60
CA ARG A 14 -15.13 -10.35 10.00
C ARG A 14 -13.64 -10.62 10.11
N VAL A 15 -12.89 -9.58 10.48
CA VAL A 15 -11.49 -9.69 10.88
C VAL A 15 -11.43 -10.11 12.34
N SER A 16 -10.74 -11.22 12.64
CA SER A 16 -10.56 -11.65 14.03
C SER A 16 -9.37 -10.94 14.68
N HIS A 17 -9.29 -10.96 16.02
CA HIS A 17 -8.09 -10.49 16.73
C HIS A 17 -6.81 -11.21 16.24
N GLN A 18 -6.90 -12.49 15.85
CA GLN A 18 -5.76 -13.23 15.32
C GLN A 18 -5.26 -12.66 13.98
N ASP A 19 -6.18 -12.18 13.14
CA ASP A 19 -5.83 -11.55 11.87
C ASP A 19 -5.21 -10.15 12.10
N ALA A 20 -5.70 -9.39 13.08
CA ALA A 20 -5.08 -8.13 13.50
C ALA A 20 -3.66 -8.32 14.06
N HIS A 21 -3.41 -9.41 14.81
CA HIS A 21 -2.07 -9.75 15.30
C HIS A 21 -1.08 -10.13 14.20
N ALA A 22 -1.54 -10.47 12.99
CA ALA A 22 -0.64 -10.84 11.89
C ALA A 22 0.28 -9.67 11.49
N ALA A 23 -0.21 -8.43 11.50
CA ALA A 23 0.59 -7.25 11.18
C ALA A 23 1.75 -7.07 12.19
N HIS A 24 1.45 -7.15 13.48
CA HIS A 24 2.48 -7.11 14.53
C HIS A 24 3.47 -8.28 14.45
N GLY A 25 3.00 -9.46 14.06
CA GLY A 25 3.84 -10.62 13.81
C GLY A 25 4.88 -10.36 12.71
N PHE A 26 4.43 -9.87 11.56
CA PHE A 26 5.32 -9.49 10.45
C PHE A 26 6.28 -8.37 10.85
N HIS A 27 5.80 -7.36 11.58
CA HIS A 27 6.62 -6.26 12.05
C HIS A 27 7.75 -6.73 12.98
N ARG A 28 7.43 -7.53 14.00
CA ARG A 28 8.43 -8.06 14.94
C ARG A 28 9.49 -8.89 14.22
N GLU A 29 9.05 -9.77 13.33
CA GLU A 29 9.95 -10.60 12.54
C GLU A 29 10.86 -9.76 11.63
N PHE A 30 10.32 -8.69 11.04
CA PHE A 30 11.09 -7.77 10.20
C PHE A 30 12.19 -7.04 10.98
N LEU A 31 11.90 -6.61 12.21
CA LEU A 31 12.88 -5.96 13.08
C LEU A 31 14.03 -6.89 13.53
N GLU A 32 13.83 -8.21 13.42
CA GLU A 32 14.86 -9.22 13.70
C GLU A 32 15.80 -9.45 12.50
N LEU A 33 15.59 -8.77 11.37
CA LEU A 33 16.44 -8.89 10.18
C LEU A 33 17.90 -8.49 10.47
N PRO A 34 18.88 -9.39 10.23
CA PRO A 34 20.27 -9.08 10.45
C PRO A 34 20.75 -7.91 9.58
N GLY A 35 21.29 -6.88 10.24
CA GLY A 35 21.85 -5.71 9.56
C GLY A 35 20.82 -4.66 9.14
N LEU A 36 19.55 -4.77 9.56
CA LEU A 36 18.56 -3.71 9.40
C LEU A 36 18.88 -2.54 10.36
N PRO A 37 19.16 -1.32 9.85
CA PRO A 37 19.35 -0.16 10.70
C PRO A 37 18.03 0.26 11.38
N ALA A 38 18.13 0.94 12.53
CA ALA A 38 16.95 1.42 13.27
C ALA A 38 16.06 2.35 12.44
N THR A 39 16.66 3.14 11.54
CA THR A 39 15.96 4.06 10.63
C THR A 39 15.51 3.41 9.31
N GLY A 40 15.65 2.09 9.16
CA GLY A 40 15.38 1.36 7.91
C GLY A 40 16.60 1.16 7.02
N CYS A 41 16.40 0.49 5.88
CA CYS A 41 17.50 -0.03 5.05
C CYS A 41 18.34 1.02 4.30
N GLY A 42 17.90 2.28 4.26
CA GLY A 42 18.70 3.37 3.70
C GLY A 42 19.03 3.14 2.22
N THR A 43 20.31 3.01 1.86
CA THR A 43 20.73 2.84 0.45
C THR A 43 20.81 1.39 -0.03
N ASN A 44 21.02 0.43 0.87
CA ASN A 44 21.11 -0.98 0.53
C ASN A 44 19.94 -1.75 1.15
N CYS A 45 18.94 -2.02 0.32
CA CYS A 45 17.71 -2.68 0.74
C CYS A 45 17.56 -4.11 0.24
N SER A 46 18.65 -4.74 -0.25
CA SER A 46 18.60 -6.11 -0.80
C SER A 46 17.96 -7.11 0.17
N HIS A 47 18.40 -7.13 1.43
CA HIS A 47 17.86 -8.03 2.44
C HIS A 47 16.38 -7.78 2.75
N VAL A 48 15.95 -6.51 2.71
CA VAL A 48 14.56 -6.10 2.92
C VAL A 48 13.68 -6.53 1.74
N VAL A 49 14.15 -6.29 0.52
CA VAL A 49 13.50 -6.72 -0.73
C VAL A 49 13.33 -8.24 -0.77
N ASP A 50 14.37 -8.99 -0.39
CA ASP A 50 14.33 -10.44 -0.33
C ASP A 50 13.35 -10.96 0.72
N TRP A 51 13.33 -10.34 1.90
CA TRP A 51 12.38 -10.69 2.96
C TRP A 51 10.94 -10.43 2.55
N ILE A 52 10.63 -9.25 1.99
CA ILE A 52 9.28 -8.92 1.52
C ILE A 52 8.84 -9.92 0.45
N GLY A 53 9.71 -10.18 -0.53
CA GLY A 53 9.45 -11.16 -1.58
C GLY A 53 9.19 -12.56 -1.02
N SER A 54 9.95 -13.00 -0.01
CA SER A 54 9.73 -14.28 0.65
C SER A 54 8.37 -14.33 1.34
N ARG A 55 8.03 -13.30 2.12
CA ARG A 55 6.77 -13.27 2.87
C ARG A 55 5.56 -13.21 1.97
N LEU A 56 5.65 -12.53 0.83
CA LEU A 56 4.60 -12.56 -0.19
C LEU A 56 4.43 -13.97 -0.78
N ARG A 57 5.52 -14.67 -1.12
CA ARG A 57 5.45 -16.05 -1.66
C ARG A 57 4.92 -17.08 -0.67
N ASP A 58 5.09 -16.84 0.63
CA ASP A 58 4.56 -17.72 1.68
C ASP A 58 3.04 -17.59 1.85
N LEU A 59 2.41 -16.55 1.28
CA LEU A 59 0.96 -16.37 1.32
C LEU A 59 0.29 -17.20 0.22
N ASP A 60 -0.73 -17.97 0.60
CA ASP A 60 -1.51 -18.76 -0.35
C ASP A 60 -2.11 -17.88 -1.46
N ARG A 61 -2.02 -18.35 -2.72
CA ARG A 61 -2.52 -17.67 -3.93
C ARG A 61 -1.89 -16.30 -4.24
N VAL A 62 -0.80 -15.92 -3.58
CA VAL A 62 -0.06 -14.68 -3.87
C VAL A 62 1.15 -14.99 -4.74
N GLU A 63 1.18 -14.37 -5.92
CA GLU A 63 2.36 -14.36 -6.78
C GLU A 63 3.21 -13.13 -6.45
N ALA A 64 4.51 -13.29 -6.20
CA ALA A 64 5.41 -12.19 -5.82
C ALA A 64 6.43 -11.88 -6.91
N TYR A 65 6.63 -10.59 -7.16
CA TYR A 65 7.47 -10.08 -8.23
C TYR A 65 8.32 -8.90 -7.73
N GLN A 66 9.46 -8.71 -8.37
CA GLN A 66 10.31 -7.53 -8.18
C GLN A 66 10.27 -6.69 -9.46
N HIS A 67 10.30 -5.37 -9.29
CA HIS A 67 10.31 -4.41 -10.37
C HIS A 67 11.47 -3.45 -10.17
N THR A 68 12.41 -3.49 -11.10
CA THR A 68 13.67 -2.75 -10.98
C THR A 68 13.70 -1.59 -11.95
N PHE A 69 14.00 -0.39 -11.43
CA PHE A 69 13.90 0.87 -12.17
C PHE A 69 15.04 1.84 -11.82
N ARG A 70 15.14 2.93 -12.57
CA ARG A 70 16.01 4.08 -12.32
C ARG A 70 15.21 5.37 -12.47
N THR A 71 15.54 6.39 -11.66
CA THR A 71 14.93 7.73 -11.78
C THR A 71 15.54 8.56 -12.91
N ASP A 72 16.81 8.33 -13.19
CA ASP A 72 17.57 8.91 -14.30
C ASP A 72 18.77 7.99 -14.66
N GLU A 73 19.50 8.31 -15.74
CA GLU A 73 20.63 7.50 -16.22
C GLU A 73 21.81 7.40 -15.23
N ALA A 74 22.00 8.40 -14.37
CA ALA A 74 23.09 8.44 -13.39
C ALA A 74 22.66 7.87 -12.03
N ALA A 75 21.35 7.70 -11.81
CA ALA A 75 20.80 7.23 -10.55
C ALA A 75 21.13 5.75 -10.29
N ALA A 76 21.30 5.46 -9.00
CA ALA A 76 21.37 4.08 -8.53
C ALA A 76 20.06 3.34 -8.86
N GLN A 77 20.19 2.06 -9.16
CA GLN A 77 19.05 1.19 -9.43
C GLN A 77 18.23 0.97 -8.15
N ARG A 78 16.90 1.01 -8.30
CA ARG A 78 15.91 0.90 -7.22
C ARG A 78 14.96 -0.26 -7.51
N THR A 79 14.34 -0.82 -6.48
CA THR A 79 13.54 -2.05 -6.63
C THR A 79 12.24 -1.97 -5.85
N ASN A 80 11.11 -1.93 -6.54
CA ASN A 80 9.83 -2.20 -5.90
C ASN A 80 9.63 -3.71 -5.77
N VAL A 81 8.87 -4.11 -4.76
CA VAL A 81 8.38 -5.49 -4.62
C VAL A 81 6.87 -5.46 -4.66
N TYR A 82 6.22 -6.38 -5.36
CA TYR A 82 4.77 -6.43 -5.37
C TYR A 82 4.24 -7.86 -5.36
N GLY A 83 3.11 -8.04 -4.69
CA GLY A 83 2.35 -9.29 -4.67
C GLY A 83 1.03 -9.13 -5.41
N ILE A 84 0.67 -10.12 -6.23
CA ILE A 84 -0.65 -10.22 -6.86
C ILE A 84 -1.39 -11.39 -6.21
N LEU A 85 -2.42 -11.08 -5.43
CA LEU A 85 -3.41 -12.06 -5.00
C LEU A 85 -4.49 -12.17 -6.08
N ARG A 86 -4.57 -13.34 -6.71
CA ARG A 86 -5.62 -13.59 -7.71
C ARG A 86 -7.00 -13.63 -7.06
N ALA A 87 -7.97 -13.06 -7.75
CA ALA A 87 -9.39 -13.14 -7.42
C ALA A 87 -9.85 -14.61 -7.27
N SER A 88 -11.12 -14.81 -6.89
CA SER A 88 -11.72 -16.14 -6.91
C SER A 88 -11.51 -16.80 -8.29
N PRO A 89 -11.26 -18.12 -8.39
CA PRO A 89 -11.18 -18.81 -9.68
C PRO A 89 -12.44 -18.66 -10.56
N LEU A 90 -13.55 -18.20 -9.97
CA LEU A 90 -14.80 -17.91 -10.66
C LEU A 90 -14.87 -16.47 -11.22
N ALA A 91 -13.94 -15.60 -10.84
CA ALA A 91 -13.81 -14.25 -11.37
C ALA A 91 -13.02 -14.26 -12.69
N ASP A 92 -13.15 -13.21 -13.50
CA ASP A 92 -12.54 -13.14 -14.82
C ASP A 92 -11.09 -12.61 -14.82
N GLY A 93 -10.59 -12.16 -13.66
CA GLY A 93 -9.23 -11.64 -13.49
C GLY A 93 -8.93 -10.35 -14.26
N LYS A 94 -9.96 -9.64 -14.75
CA LYS A 94 -9.79 -8.46 -15.62
C LYS A 94 -9.65 -7.15 -14.89
N GLU A 95 -9.86 -7.15 -13.58
CA GLU A 95 -9.85 -5.96 -12.75
C GLU A 95 -9.02 -6.19 -11.49
N ALA A 96 -8.39 -5.11 -11.02
CA ALA A 96 -7.55 -5.13 -9.84
C ALA A 96 -7.80 -3.92 -8.93
N ILE A 97 -7.48 -4.10 -7.65
CA ILE A 97 -7.31 -3.02 -6.67
C ILE A 97 -5.85 -3.05 -6.23
N VAL A 98 -5.20 -1.90 -6.15
CA VAL A 98 -3.83 -1.78 -5.65
C VAL A 98 -3.81 -1.15 -4.27
N MET A 99 -3.07 -1.76 -3.35
CA MET A 99 -2.67 -1.19 -2.09
C MET A 99 -1.20 -0.82 -2.21
N VAL A 100 -0.85 0.40 -1.82
CA VAL A 100 0.53 0.90 -1.87
C VAL A 100 1.04 1.02 -0.44
N ALA A 101 2.28 0.60 -0.24
CA ALA A 101 3.02 0.76 1.00
C ALA A 101 4.50 1.03 0.67
N HIS A 102 5.24 1.54 1.64
CA HIS A 102 6.66 1.86 1.48
C HIS A 102 7.50 1.07 2.49
N TYR A 103 8.76 0.84 2.16
CA TYR A 103 9.62 -0.04 2.97
C TYR A 103 10.97 0.56 3.37
N ARG A 104 11.40 1.66 2.74
CA ARG A 104 12.81 2.08 2.82
C ARG A 104 13.19 2.58 4.20
N ASN A 105 12.27 3.28 4.87
CA ASN A 105 12.48 3.84 6.21
C ASN A 105 11.78 3.02 7.30
N VAL A 106 11.39 1.78 6.99
CA VAL A 106 10.83 0.86 7.99
C VAL A 106 11.96 0.24 8.80
N GLY A 107 11.99 0.55 10.08
CA GLY A 107 12.98 0.06 11.05
C GLY A 107 12.47 0.22 12.49
N ALA A 108 13.32 -0.02 13.48
CA ALA A 108 12.93 0.06 14.89
C ALA A 108 12.43 1.45 15.32
N ASP A 109 12.90 2.52 14.65
CA ASP A 109 12.51 3.90 14.94
C ASP A 109 11.22 4.32 14.22
N SER A 110 10.71 3.50 13.30
CA SER A 110 9.49 3.82 12.52
C SER A 110 8.19 3.67 13.32
N GLY A 111 8.27 3.24 14.58
CA GLY A 111 7.12 2.97 15.45
C GLY A 111 6.63 1.53 15.38
N ASP A 112 5.49 1.25 16.03
CA ASP A 112 4.99 -0.11 16.23
C ASP A 112 4.23 -0.69 15.01
N SER A 113 4.04 0.12 13.95
CA SER A 113 3.25 -0.25 12.78
C SER A 113 3.69 0.50 11.51
N SER A 114 3.71 -0.21 10.38
CA SER A 114 3.96 0.32 9.04
C SER A 114 2.86 -0.15 8.09
N GLY A 115 2.54 0.68 7.09
CA GLY A 115 1.66 0.32 5.98
C GLY A 115 2.04 -0.99 5.30
N LEU A 116 3.34 -1.33 5.28
CA LEU A 116 3.85 -2.61 4.78
C LEU A 116 3.21 -3.79 5.51
N PHE A 117 3.25 -3.78 6.84
CA PHE A 117 2.77 -4.91 7.64
C PHE A 117 1.24 -4.98 7.67
N LEU A 118 0.56 -3.83 7.60
CA LEU A 118 -0.89 -3.79 7.39
C LEU A 118 -1.27 -4.41 6.04
N GLY A 119 -0.56 -4.05 4.97
CA GLY A 119 -0.75 -4.61 3.64
C GLY A 119 -0.53 -6.12 3.61
N LEU A 120 0.56 -6.63 4.21
CA LEU A 120 0.86 -8.06 4.30
C LEU A 120 -0.21 -8.82 5.10
N ALA A 121 -0.65 -8.27 6.23
CA ALA A 121 -1.70 -8.88 7.06
C ALA A 121 -3.05 -8.92 6.32
N LEU A 122 -3.40 -7.84 5.63
CA LEU A 122 -4.62 -7.76 4.83
C LEU A 122 -4.56 -8.76 3.67
N LEU A 123 -3.44 -8.86 2.95
CA LEU A 123 -3.27 -9.83 1.87
C LEU A 123 -3.38 -11.28 2.39
N LYS A 124 -2.79 -11.58 3.56
CA LYS A 124 -2.93 -12.87 4.24
C LYS A 124 -4.37 -13.20 4.61
N TYR A 125 -5.15 -12.22 5.06
CA TYR A 125 -6.57 -12.38 5.34
C TYR A 125 -7.37 -12.64 4.05
N LEU A 126 -7.14 -11.82 3.02
CA LEU A 126 -7.83 -11.90 1.73
C LEU A 126 -7.47 -13.17 0.94
N ALA A 127 -6.28 -13.74 1.13
CA ALA A 127 -5.89 -15.01 0.53
C ALA A 127 -6.89 -16.15 0.84
N ARG A 128 -7.51 -16.12 2.02
CA ARG A 128 -8.53 -17.08 2.46
C ARG A 128 -9.92 -16.77 1.89
N ALA A 129 -10.14 -15.57 1.36
CA ALA A 129 -11.42 -15.15 0.82
C ALA A 129 -11.67 -15.81 -0.55
N LYS A 130 -12.82 -16.49 -0.65
CA LYS A 130 -13.29 -17.14 -1.89
C LYS A 130 -14.21 -16.26 -2.74
N TRP A 131 -14.52 -15.07 -2.26
CA TRP A 131 -15.52 -14.14 -2.80
C TRP A 131 -14.90 -12.92 -3.49
N LEU A 132 -13.57 -12.86 -3.58
CA LEU A 132 -12.89 -11.75 -4.28
C LEU A 132 -13.29 -11.73 -5.75
N ALA A 133 -13.85 -10.61 -6.18
CA ALA A 133 -14.24 -10.36 -7.56
C ALA A 133 -13.13 -9.73 -8.40
N LYS A 134 -12.09 -9.18 -7.75
CA LYS A 134 -10.98 -8.46 -8.37
C LYS A 134 -9.66 -8.98 -7.80
N ASP A 135 -8.60 -8.93 -8.60
CA ASP A 135 -7.25 -9.18 -8.12
C ASP A 135 -6.88 -8.09 -7.10
N VAL A 136 -6.06 -8.44 -6.11
CA VAL A 136 -5.55 -7.49 -5.12
C VAL A 136 -4.04 -7.44 -5.22
N ILE A 137 -3.52 -6.26 -5.52
CA ILE A 137 -2.09 -6.00 -5.63
C ILE A 137 -1.64 -5.33 -4.34
N LEU A 138 -0.58 -5.83 -3.71
CA LEU A 138 0.18 -5.07 -2.72
C LEU A 138 1.48 -4.61 -3.38
N LEU A 139 1.59 -3.33 -3.69
CA LEU A 139 2.81 -2.68 -4.14
C LEU A 139 3.58 -2.16 -2.93
N VAL A 140 4.80 -2.64 -2.76
CA VAL A 140 5.75 -2.23 -1.72
C VAL A 140 6.86 -1.44 -2.43
N ALA A 141 6.69 -0.12 -2.47
CA ALA A 141 7.44 0.79 -3.32
C ALA A 141 8.72 1.32 -2.66
N ASP A 142 9.75 1.50 -3.48
CA ASP A 142 10.98 2.21 -3.15
C ASP A 142 10.87 3.69 -3.56
N ASP A 143 10.17 4.48 -2.76
CA ASP A 143 9.92 5.90 -3.10
C ASP A 143 11.03 6.83 -2.62
N GLY A 144 11.74 6.54 -1.53
CA GLY A 144 12.85 7.40 -1.13
C GLY A 144 13.16 7.33 0.32
N VAL A 145 14.14 8.14 0.72
CA VAL A 145 14.46 8.39 2.12
C VAL A 145 13.28 9.04 2.85
N LEU A 146 12.29 9.54 2.12
CA LEU A 146 11.07 10.13 2.67
C LEU A 146 9.82 9.27 2.42
N ASP A 147 9.94 8.08 1.79
CA ASP A 147 8.80 7.18 1.51
C ASP A 147 7.57 7.90 0.91
N GLY A 148 7.80 8.93 0.08
CA GLY A 148 6.75 9.72 -0.55
C GLY A 148 6.10 10.79 0.34
N SER A 149 6.55 11.00 1.58
CA SER A 149 5.98 12.00 2.50
C SER A 149 6.14 13.44 2.02
N ASP A 150 7.10 13.69 1.13
CA ASP A 150 7.35 14.96 0.44
C ASP A 150 6.49 15.14 -0.83
N GLY A 151 5.58 14.20 -1.11
CA GLY A 151 4.79 14.17 -2.35
C GLY A 151 5.55 13.64 -3.56
N TYR A 152 6.79 13.17 -3.38
CA TYR A 152 7.60 12.60 -4.46
C TYR A 152 7.72 11.08 -4.31
N ALA A 153 7.05 10.34 -5.20
CA ALA A 153 6.93 8.88 -5.15
C ALA A 153 7.44 8.21 -6.45
N PRO A 154 8.77 8.24 -6.72
CA PRO A 154 9.35 7.76 -7.97
C PRO A 154 9.22 6.24 -8.18
N GLY A 155 9.19 5.45 -7.12
CA GLY A 155 9.00 3.99 -7.22
C GLY A 155 7.56 3.66 -7.60
N SER A 156 6.59 4.31 -6.96
CA SER A 156 5.18 4.20 -7.29
C SER A 156 4.91 4.67 -8.72
N GLU A 157 5.48 5.82 -9.12
CA GLU A 157 5.38 6.36 -10.48
C GLU A 157 5.98 5.41 -11.52
N ALA A 158 7.23 4.95 -11.32
CA ALA A 158 7.89 4.04 -12.25
C ALA A 158 7.12 2.72 -12.43
N TRP A 159 6.60 2.15 -11.32
CA TRP A 159 5.79 0.94 -11.40
C TRP A 159 4.49 1.17 -12.17
N LEU A 160 3.81 2.30 -11.93
CA LEU A 160 2.56 2.63 -12.61
C LEU A 160 2.79 2.85 -14.11
N GLN A 161 3.87 3.54 -14.48
CA GLN A 161 4.28 3.70 -15.88
C GLN A 161 4.53 2.31 -16.51
N ALA A 162 5.35 1.47 -15.89
CA ALA A 162 5.61 0.11 -16.37
C ALA A 162 4.35 -0.77 -16.40
N TYR A 163 3.38 -0.52 -15.53
CA TYR A 163 2.09 -1.21 -15.51
C TYR A 163 1.23 -0.91 -16.74
N HIS A 164 1.24 0.34 -17.20
CA HIS A 164 0.41 0.78 -18.32
C HIS A 164 1.13 0.76 -19.68
N LEU A 165 2.46 0.73 -19.69
CA LEU A 165 3.28 0.65 -20.91
C LEU A 165 3.42 -0.78 -21.43
N ASP A 166 3.85 -0.90 -22.69
CA ASP A 166 4.24 -2.19 -23.25
C ASP A 166 5.56 -2.66 -22.59
N PRO A 167 5.70 -3.96 -22.23
CA PRO A 167 6.93 -4.50 -21.64
C PRO A 167 8.20 -4.26 -22.47
N VAL A 168 8.08 -4.02 -23.77
CA VAL A 168 9.23 -3.76 -24.66
C VAL A 168 9.71 -2.29 -24.57
N GLU A 169 8.86 -1.36 -24.13
CA GLU A 169 9.11 0.09 -24.20
C GLU A 169 9.61 0.68 -22.88
N SER A 170 9.86 -0.13 -21.85
CA SER A 170 9.89 0.35 -20.47
C SER A 170 11.16 1.11 -20.03
N GLY A 171 12.15 1.33 -20.90
CA GLY A 171 13.26 2.26 -20.68
C GLY A 171 13.88 2.23 -19.27
N LEU A 172 13.95 3.40 -18.62
CA LEU A 172 14.44 3.57 -17.25
C LEU A 172 13.48 3.03 -16.19
N GLN A 173 12.19 2.98 -16.52
CA GLN A 173 11.13 2.48 -15.65
C GLN A 173 11.28 0.98 -15.41
N GLY A 174 11.84 0.23 -16.36
CA GLY A 174 11.98 -1.22 -16.28
C GLY A 174 10.67 -1.95 -16.60
N ALA A 175 10.78 -3.23 -16.92
CA ALA A 175 9.62 -4.04 -17.33
C ALA A 175 9.02 -4.79 -16.13
N LEU A 176 7.69 -4.94 -16.12
CA LEU A 176 7.01 -5.80 -15.15
C LEU A 176 6.99 -7.26 -15.63
N PRO A 177 7.46 -8.22 -14.82
CA PRO A 177 7.36 -9.65 -15.15
C PRO A 177 5.91 -10.12 -15.29
N MET A 178 4.99 -9.50 -14.53
CA MET A 178 3.57 -9.87 -14.51
C MET A 178 2.70 -8.66 -14.15
N ARG A 179 1.48 -8.63 -14.70
CA ARG A 179 0.44 -7.64 -14.38
C ARG A 179 -0.86 -8.34 -13.97
N ALA A 180 -1.69 -7.61 -13.24
CA ALA A 180 -3.08 -8.00 -13.00
C ALA A 180 -3.99 -7.29 -14.02
N GLY A 181 -5.30 -7.34 -13.79
CA GLY A 181 -6.29 -6.63 -14.59
C GLY A 181 -6.21 -5.09 -14.52
N VAL A 182 -7.18 -4.41 -15.12
CA VAL A 182 -7.31 -2.96 -15.06
C VAL A 182 -7.45 -2.50 -13.61
N ILE A 183 -6.61 -1.55 -13.19
CA ILE A 183 -6.67 -0.99 -11.84
C ILE A 183 -7.93 -0.13 -11.74
N ARG A 184 -8.82 -0.48 -10.80
CA ARG A 184 -10.09 0.24 -10.56
C ARG A 184 -10.05 1.15 -9.34
N ALA A 185 -9.13 0.88 -8.40
CA ALA A 185 -8.91 1.70 -7.22
C ALA A 185 -7.47 1.52 -6.73
N ALA A 186 -6.94 2.57 -6.11
CA ALA A 186 -5.67 2.57 -5.40
C ALA A 186 -5.88 3.06 -3.97
N VAL A 187 -5.25 2.42 -3.00
CA VAL A 187 -5.29 2.80 -1.58
C VAL A 187 -3.85 2.89 -1.08
N ASN A 188 -3.39 4.08 -0.69
CA ASN A 188 -2.09 4.21 -0.01
C ASN A 188 -2.26 3.89 1.48
N LEU A 189 -1.38 3.03 2.00
CA LEU A 189 -1.37 2.63 3.40
C LEU A 189 -0.24 3.37 4.10
N GLU A 190 -0.61 4.38 4.87
CA GLU A 190 0.31 5.17 5.66
C GLU A 190 0.04 4.97 7.16
N THR A 191 1.10 4.94 7.94
CA THR A 191 1.02 4.95 9.40
C THR A 191 1.75 6.18 9.92
N MET A 192 1.31 6.67 11.06
CA MET A 192 1.96 7.79 11.72
C MET A 192 3.20 7.33 12.47
N GLU A 193 4.35 7.93 12.16
CA GLU A 193 5.60 7.76 12.90
C GLU A 193 5.37 8.01 14.40
N ASP A 194 5.97 7.16 15.25
CA ASP A 194 5.97 7.28 16.72
C ASP A 194 4.59 7.20 17.41
N SER A 195 3.53 6.81 16.70
CA SER A 195 2.22 6.61 17.31
C SER A 195 2.13 5.23 18.01
N ARG A 196 2.37 5.20 19.32
CA ARG A 196 2.08 4.00 20.16
C ARG A 196 0.57 3.78 20.35
N ARG A 197 -0.26 4.72 19.90
CA ARG A 197 -1.73 4.68 19.98
C ARG A 197 -2.31 5.30 18.71
N VAL A 198 -3.19 4.54 18.06
CA VAL A 198 -4.00 5.02 16.94
C VAL A 198 -5.38 5.36 17.49
N ASP A 199 -5.65 6.64 17.67
CA ASP A 199 -6.93 7.12 18.21
C ASP A 199 -7.91 7.52 17.10
N SER A 200 -7.45 7.58 15.84
CA SER A 200 -8.26 7.93 14.67
C SER A 200 -7.64 7.39 13.38
N VAL A 201 -8.43 7.36 12.31
CA VAL A 201 -7.98 7.01 10.96
C VAL A 201 -8.24 8.18 10.02
N GLY A 202 -7.17 8.65 9.35
CA GLY A 202 -7.27 9.61 8.26
C GLY A 202 -7.69 8.91 6.96
N ILE A 203 -8.71 9.42 6.28
CA ILE A 203 -9.10 9.01 4.93
C ILE A 203 -8.94 10.22 4.02
N TYR A 204 -7.78 10.27 3.36
CA TYR A 204 -7.43 11.39 2.49
C TYR A 204 -7.70 11.00 1.04
N MET A 205 -8.52 11.82 0.39
CA MET A 205 -8.90 11.62 -1.01
C MET A 205 -7.89 12.32 -1.92
N ALA A 206 -7.26 11.56 -2.80
CA ALA A 206 -6.47 12.12 -3.90
C ALA A 206 -7.31 12.16 -5.18
N GLY A 207 -7.20 13.25 -5.92
CA GLY A 207 -7.93 13.47 -7.16
C GLY A 207 -7.13 14.36 -8.11
N MET A 208 -7.16 14.07 -9.40
CA MET A 208 -6.52 14.89 -10.43
C MET A 208 -7.55 15.74 -11.15
N ASN A 209 -7.26 17.02 -11.41
CA ASN A 209 -8.11 17.92 -12.21
C ASN A 209 -9.57 17.98 -11.73
N GLY A 210 -9.81 17.93 -10.41
CA GLY A 210 -11.15 17.93 -9.83
C GLY A 210 -11.93 16.60 -9.96
N GLN A 211 -11.32 15.53 -10.49
CA GLN A 211 -11.88 14.19 -10.39
C GLN A 211 -11.72 13.67 -8.95
N LEU A 212 -12.82 13.40 -8.29
CA LEU A 212 -12.82 12.78 -6.97
C LEU A 212 -12.75 11.25 -7.08
N PRO A 213 -12.17 10.56 -6.08
CA PRO A 213 -12.22 9.11 -6.02
C PRO A 213 -13.67 8.63 -5.94
N ASN A 214 -13.88 7.33 -6.17
CA ASN A 214 -15.21 6.74 -6.03
C ASN A 214 -15.75 6.98 -4.60
N LEU A 215 -16.78 7.83 -4.50
CA LEU A 215 -17.35 8.24 -3.22
C LEU A 215 -17.95 7.06 -2.45
N ASP A 216 -18.36 5.99 -3.14
CA ASP A 216 -18.85 4.78 -2.49
C ASP A 216 -17.74 4.08 -1.70
N LEU A 217 -16.49 4.08 -2.20
CA LEU A 217 -15.35 3.50 -1.50
C LEU A 217 -15.07 4.28 -0.21
N VAL A 218 -15.06 5.60 -0.29
CA VAL A 218 -14.88 6.50 0.85
C VAL A 218 -15.99 6.33 1.87
N ASN A 219 -17.25 6.36 1.41
CA ASN A 219 -18.42 6.17 2.26
C ASN A 219 -18.42 4.81 2.97
N THR A 220 -18.01 3.75 2.27
CA THR A 220 -17.90 2.40 2.84
C THR A 220 -16.86 2.38 3.97
N ALA A 221 -15.67 2.95 3.74
CA ALA A 221 -14.63 3.04 4.75
C ALA A 221 -15.09 3.84 5.98
N VAL A 222 -15.66 5.03 5.77
CA VAL A 222 -16.18 5.89 6.86
C VAL A 222 -17.25 5.18 7.67
N ARG A 223 -18.18 4.47 7.01
CA ARG A 223 -19.23 3.70 7.70
C ARG A 223 -18.63 2.56 8.52
N ALA A 224 -17.68 1.81 7.97
CA ALA A 224 -17.02 0.71 8.67
C ALA A 224 -16.29 1.19 9.94
N PHE A 225 -15.49 2.26 9.85
CA PHE A 225 -14.80 2.81 11.03
C PHE A 225 -15.78 3.34 12.09
N ARG A 226 -16.83 4.04 11.69
CA ARG A 226 -17.87 4.52 12.61
C ARG A 226 -18.61 3.39 13.32
N GLN A 227 -18.92 2.29 12.62
CA GLN A 227 -19.53 1.11 13.23
C GLN A 227 -18.66 0.52 14.35
N HIS A 228 -17.33 0.62 14.22
CA HIS A 228 -16.36 0.19 15.22
C HIS A 228 -15.92 1.30 16.19
N GLN A 229 -16.61 2.44 16.22
CA GLN A 229 -16.31 3.59 17.07
C GLN A 229 -14.89 4.14 16.89
N VAL A 230 -14.30 3.96 15.71
CA VAL A 230 -13.01 4.56 15.34
C VAL A 230 -13.26 5.92 14.69
N PRO A 231 -12.78 7.03 15.28
CA PRO A 231 -12.90 8.35 14.68
C PRO A 231 -12.24 8.43 13.30
N THR A 232 -12.89 9.10 12.35
CA THR A 232 -12.38 9.31 10.99
C THR A 232 -12.09 10.78 10.73
N ILE A 233 -10.91 11.09 10.20
CA ILE A 233 -10.51 12.44 9.77
C ILE A 233 -10.53 12.45 8.24
N LEU A 234 -11.22 13.43 7.62
CA LEU A 234 -11.38 13.50 6.16
C LEU A 234 -10.53 14.61 5.51
N ASP A 235 -10.13 15.61 6.29
CA ASP A 235 -9.27 16.70 5.85
C ASP A 235 -7.91 16.62 6.57
N ARG A 236 -6.81 16.83 5.84
CA ARG A 236 -5.48 16.93 6.45
C ARG A 236 -5.39 18.14 7.38
N ALA A 237 -6.13 19.22 7.12
CA ALA A 237 -6.17 20.40 7.98
C ALA A 237 -6.80 20.11 9.35
N ASP A 238 -7.79 19.22 9.42
CA ASP A 238 -8.43 18.81 10.67
C ASP A 238 -7.48 18.00 11.57
N ALA A 239 -6.49 17.33 11.00
CA ALA A 239 -5.45 16.62 11.77
C ALA A 239 -4.55 17.60 12.54
N VAL A 240 -4.24 18.77 11.97
CA VAL A 240 -3.40 19.80 12.61
C VAL A 240 -4.09 20.41 13.83
N GLN A 241 -5.42 20.58 13.80
CA GLN A 241 -6.19 21.07 14.95
C GLN A 241 -6.31 20.05 16.09
N ALA A 242 -6.15 18.75 15.80
CA ALA A 242 -6.15 17.68 16.80
C ALA A 242 -4.81 17.53 17.55
N GLY A 243 -3.86 18.46 17.38
CA GLY A 243 -2.55 18.43 18.05
C GLY A 243 -1.53 17.48 17.41
N VAL A 244 -1.80 17.03 16.18
CA VAL A 244 -0.93 16.14 15.42
C VAL A 244 0.00 16.99 14.56
N SER A 245 1.22 17.24 15.04
CA SER A 245 2.22 17.99 14.30
C SER A 245 2.85 17.13 13.20
N LYS A 246 2.53 17.40 11.93
CA LYS A 246 3.58 17.52 10.91
C LYS A 246 3.31 18.75 10.04
N GLN A 247 4.44 19.40 9.80
CA GLN A 247 4.79 20.62 9.10
C GLN A 247 3.89 21.01 7.92
N GLU A 248 3.64 22.32 7.84
CA GLU A 248 2.91 23.03 6.80
C GLU A 248 3.41 22.73 5.37
N ASP A 249 2.49 22.96 4.43
CA ASP A 249 2.63 22.95 2.97
C ASP A 249 2.58 21.57 2.30
N TYR A 250 1.55 21.36 1.47
CA TYR A 250 1.69 21.17 0.01
C TYR A 250 0.31 20.79 -0.57
N VAL A 251 -0.46 21.83 -0.85
CA VAL A 251 -1.45 21.77 -1.93
C VAL A 251 -0.64 21.84 -3.23
N SER A 252 -0.46 20.72 -3.92
CA SER A 252 -0.14 20.78 -5.35
C SER A 252 -1.45 20.96 -6.10
N THR A 253 -1.77 22.23 -6.38
CA THR A 253 -2.58 22.56 -7.55
C THR A 253 -1.78 22.18 -8.78
N VAL A 254 -2.30 21.23 -9.56
CA VAL A 254 -2.12 21.19 -11.01
C VAL A 254 -3.46 21.54 -11.63
#